data_AF-A0A7S6SHQ3-F1
#
_entry.id   AF-A0A7S6SHQ3-F1
#
_cell.length_a   1.000
_cell.length_b   1.000
_cell.length_c   1.000
_cell.angle_alpha   90.00
_cell.angle_beta   90.00
_cell.angle_gamma   90.00
#
_symmetry.space_group_name_H-M   'P 1'
#
loop_
_entity.id
_entity.type
_entity.pdbx_description
1 polymer ?
#
loop_
_entity_poly.entity_id
_entity_poly.type
_entity_poly.pdbx_seq_one_letter_code
_entity_poly.pdbx_strand_id
1 'polypeptide(L)' 'MKKRYDFSQSRPNPYVRKAKRSVTIRLDEDTVQYFKHLAGGTGIPYQNLINLYLRDCAAEKKRLKMEWAA' A
#
# COMPACT_ATOMS: atom_id res chain seq x y z
N MET A 1 32.01 -19.29 8.27
CA MET A 1 30.61 -19.09 8.73
C MET A 1 30.14 -20.31 9.51
N LYS A 2 29.40 -20.14 10.61
CA LYS A 2 28.87 -21.28 11.40
C LYS A 2 27.76 -22.00 10.62
N LYS A 3 27.77 -23.34 10.68
CA LYS A 3 26.79 -24.21 9.98
C LYS A 3 25.36 -24.12 10.50
N ARG A 4 25.18 -23.70 11.76
CA ARG A 4 23.85 -23.58 12.38
C ARG A 4 23.87 -22.47 13.42
N TYR A 5 22.87 -21.60 13.36
CA TYR A 5 22.61 -20.58 14.38
C TYR A 5 21.34 -20.98 15.12
N ASP A 6 21.44 -21.02 16.44
CA ASP A 6 20.29 -21.21 17.32
C ASP A 6 19.68 -19.84 17.62
N PHE A 7 18.42 -19.67 17.23
CA PHE A 7 17.65 -18.44 17.37
C PHE A 7 16.59 -18.53 18.49
N SER A 8 16.64 -19.57 19.33
CA SER A 8 15.68 -19.80 20.42
C SER A 8 15.54 -18.64 21.43
N GLN A 9 16.57 -17.81 21.58
CA GLN A 9 16.60 -16.64 22.48
C GLN A 9 16.52 -15.29 21.73
N SER A 10 16.12 -15.30 20.46
CA SER A 10 16.12 -14.08 19.62
C SER A 10 14.96 -13.16 19.98
N ARG A 11 15.24 -11.85 20.06
CA ARG A 11 14.19 -10.83 20.21
C ARG A 11 13.62 -10.45 18.84
N PRO A 12 12.29 -10.24 18.72
CA PRO A 12 11.69 -9.73 17.49
C PRO A 12 12.34 -8.40 17.14
N ASN A 13 12.84 -8.27 15.91
CA ASN A 13 13.50 -7.06 15.49
C ASN A 13 12.46 -5.91 15.42
N PRO A 14 12.62 -4.81 16.20
CA PRO A 14 11.66 -3.70 16.23
C PRO A 14 11.63 -2.92 14.91
N TYR A 15 12.63 -3.13 14.04
CA TYR A 15 12.75 -2.51 12.73
C TYR A 15 12.23 -3.37 11.58
N VAL A 16 11.68 -4.57 11.84
CA VAL A 16 11.00 -5.31 10.77
C VAL A 16 9.71 -4.55 10.45
N ARG A 17 9.79 -3.66 9.44
CA ARG A 17 8.60 -3.01 8.86
C ARG A 17 7.61 -4.12 8.54
N LYS A 18 6.34 -3.93 8.94
CA LYS A 18 5.22 -4.86 8.68
C LYS A 18 5.42 -5.51 7.32
N ALA A 19 5.46 -6.85 7.28
CA ALA A 19 5.76 -7.59 6.06
C ALA A 19 4.91 -7.04 4.90
N LYS A 20 5.57 -6.47 3.89
CA LYS A 20 4.88 -5.94 2.70
C LYS A 20 4.27 -7.14 1.98
N ARG A 21 2.94 -7.26 2.01
CA ARG A 21 2.23 -8.26 1.23
C ARG A 21 2.03 -7.69 -0.17
N SER A 22 2.52 -8.40 -1.19
CA SER A 22 2.19 -8.11 -2.57
C SER A 22 0.74 -8.51 -2.81
N VAL A 23 -0.08 -7.58 -3.30
CA VAL A 23 -1.48 -7.82 -3.63
C VAL A 23 -1.72 -7.40 -5.06
N THR A 24 -2.49 -8.20 -5.80
CA THR A 24 -2.95 -7.83 -7.14
C THR A 24 -4.34 -7.21 -6.99
N ILE A 25 -4.51 -5.97 -7.43
CA ILE A 25 -5.78 -5.24 -7.40
C ILE A 25 -6.15 -4.92 -8.85
N ARG A 26 -7.38 -5.22 -9.24
CA ARG A 26 -7.92 -4.76 -10.53
C ARG A 26 -8.28 -3.28 -10.41
N LEU A 27 -7.75 -2.48 -11.31
CA LEU A 27 -7.99 -1.05 -11.40
C LEU A 27 -8.26 -0.72 -12.87
N ASP A 28 -9.16 0.22 -13.11
CA ASP A 28 -9.44 0.72 -14.45
C ASP A 28 -8.25 1.53 -14.97
N GLU A 29 -8.08 1.56 -16.29
CA GLU A 29 -6.95 2.25 -16.93
C GLU A 29 -6.91 3.74 -16.56
N ASP A 30 -8.08 4.40 -16.57
CA ASP A 30 -8.21 5.82 -16.21
C ASP A 30 -7.71 6.12 -14.80
N THR A 31 -8.03 5.23 -13.85
CA THR A 31 -7.56 5.36 -12.47
C THR A 31 -6.03 5.27 -12.41
N VAL A 32 -5.44 4.31 -13.13
CA VAL A 32 -3.98 4.16 -13.18
C VAL A 32 -3.32 5.39 -13.83
N GLN A 33 -3.90 5.93 -14.90
CA GLN A 33 -3.37 7.13 -15.57
C GLN A 33 -3.44 8.36 -14.66
N TYR A 34 -4.55 8.56 -13.93
CA TYR A 34 -4.68 9.63 -12.96
C TYR A 34 -3.54 9.61 -11.92
N PHE A 35 -3.28 8.45 -11.31
CA PHE A 35 -2.20 8.35 -10.31
C PHE A 35 -0.80 8.44 -10.92
N LYS A 36 -0.59 8.05 -12.19
CA LYS A 36 0.67 8.27 -12.90
C LYS A 36 0.94 9.75 -13.12
N HIS A 37 -0.07 10.52 -13.52
CA HIS A 37 0.06 11.97 -13.66
C HIS A 37 0.37 12.63 -12.30
N LEU A 38 -0.35 12.23 -11.25
CA LEU A 38 -0.13 12.72 -9.88
C LEU A 38 1.29 12.39 -9.36
N ALA A 39 1.82 11.22 -9.71
CA ALA A 39 3.18 10.81 -9.38
C ALA A 39 4.24 11.72 -10.02
N GLY A 40 3.98 12.20 -11.24
CA GLY A 40 4.88 13.12 -11.96
C GLY A 40 5.18 14.41 -11.21
N GLY A 41 4.20 14.94 -10.47
CA GLY A 41 4.35 16.19 -9.69
C GLY A 41 4.88 16.01 -8.26
N THR A 42 4.76 14.80 -7.69
CA THR A 42 5.07 14.56 -6.25
C THR A 42 6.36 13.79 -6.02
N GLY A 43 6.93 13.17 -7.07
CA GLY A 43 8.13 12.33 -6.95
C GLY A 43 7.89 11.00 -6.21
N ILE A 44 6.63 10.70 -5.85
CA ILE A 44 6.24 9.45 -5.20
C ILE A 44 5.72 8.49 -6.29
N PRO A 45 6.14 7.22 -6.31
CA PRO A 45 5.59 6.24 -7.25
C PRO A 45 4.07 6.13 -7.16
N TYR A 46 3.39 6.05 -8.29
CA TYR A 46 1.91 5.98 -8.36
C TYR A 46 1.33 4.85 -7.50
N GLN A 47 2.02 3.70 -7.39
CA GLN A 47 1.62 2.57 -6.54
C GLN A 47 1.60 2.93 -5.05
N ASN A 48 2.56 3.74 -4.60
CA ASN A 48 2.60 4.21 -3.23
C ASN A 48 1.50 5.24 -2.98
N LEU A 49 1.22 6.13 -3.95
CA LEU A 49 0.13 7.08 -3.87
C LEU A 49 -1.23 6.38 -3.73
N ILE A 50 -1.51 5.36 -4.55
CA ILE A 50 -2.73 4.56 -4.45
C ILE A 50 -2.88 4.01 -3.03
N ASN A 51 -1.82 3.41 -2.48
CA ASN A 51 -1.86 2.84 -1.13
C ASN A 51 -2.06 3.90 -0.04
N LEU A 52 -1.47 5.08 -0.19
CA LEU A 52 -1.65 6.20 0.75
C LEU A 52 -3.09 6.70 0.73
N TYR A 53 -3.68 6.89 -0.46
CA TYR A 53 -5.08 7.30 -0.60
C TYR A 53 -6.06 6.27 -0.05
N LEU A 54 -5.82 4.98 -0.28
CA LEU A 54 -6.64 3.91 0.30
C LEU A 54 -6.56 3.91 1.84
N ARG A 55 -5.37 4.15 2.39
CA ARG A 55 -5.18 4.26 3.84
C ARG A 55 -5.90 5.45 4.43
N ASP A 56 -5.85 6.59 3.75
CA ASP A 56 -6.55 7.82 4.15
C ASP A 56 -8.08 7.62 4.12
N CYS A 57 -8.58 7.03 3.04
CA CYS A 57 -10.00 6.64 2.90
C CYS A 57 -10.47 5.74 4.05
N ALA A 58 -9.65 4.75 4.43
CA ALA A 58 -9.94 3.86 5.55
C ALA A 58 -9.89 4.58 6.92
N ALA A 59 -8.94 5.50 7.10
CA ALA A 59 -8.81 6.28 8.33
C ALA A 59 -10.01 7.22 8.53
N GLU A 60 -10.48 7.86 7.47
CA GLU A 60 -11.65 8.73 7.48
C GLU A 60 -12.98 7.97 7.43
N LYS A 61 -12.94 6.63 7.30
CA LYS A 61 -14.11 5.76 7.12
C LYS A 61 -15.01 6.26 5.98
N LYS A 62 -14.40 6.80 4.92
CA LYS A 62 -15.11 7.26 3.72
C LYS A 62 -15.89 6.08 3.15
N ARG A 63 -17.20 6.24 3.07
CA ARG A 63 -18.10 5.28 2.42
C ARG A 63 -18.36 5.78 1.00
N LEU A 64 -18.29 4.86 0.04
CA LEU A 64 -18.69 5.15 -1.33
C LEU A 64 -20.17 5.59 -1.30
N LYS A 65 -20.44 6.82 -1.72
CA LYS A 65 -21.81 7.26 -1.98
C LYS A 65 -22.24 6.59 -3.27
N MET A 66 -22.97 5.47 -3.15
CA MET A 66 -23.60 4.82 -4.30
C MET A 66 -24.88 5.60 -4.64
N GLU A 67 -24.73 6.81 -5.19
CA GLU A 67 -25.81 7.43 -5.94
C GLU A 67 -25.74 6.87 -7.36
N TRP A 68 -26.23 5.65 -7.52
CA TRP A 68 -26.56 5.18 -8.85
C TRP A 68 -27.81 5.94 -9.26
N ALA A 69 -27.65 6.89 -10.18
CA ALA A 69 -28.76 7.51 -10.87
C ALA A 69 -29.59 6.38 -11.51
N ALA A 70 -30.83 6.25 -11.04
CA ALA A 70 -31.88 5.52 -11.73
C ALA A 70 -32.36 6.34 -12.94
#